data_AF-A0A293LAY4-F1
#
_entry.id   AF-A0A293LAY4-F1
#
_cell.length_a   1.000
_cell.length_b   1.000
_cell.length_c   1.000
_cell.angle_alpha   90.00
_cell.angle_beta   90.00
_cell.angle_gamma   90.00
#
_symmetry.space_group_name_H-M   'P 1'
#
loop_
_entity.id
_entity.type
_entity.pdbx_description
1 polymer ?
#
loop_
_entity_poly.entity_id
_entity_poly.type
_entity_poly.pdbx_seq_one_letter_code
_entity_poly.pdbx_strand_id
1 'polypeptide(L)'
;MYKLMIHELGQCLDAAITQKEEESDSDDDWEDNGEMDEAGCSQVMAQFAPASDYTGYDCEAHDDDEDDPDALADPISSMNLQACLVQFLRSLAVQPCFATFSQHHTSQELQVLQAAGVLS
;
A
#
# COMPACT_ATOMS: atom_id res chain seq x y z
N MET A 1 8.91 4.89 12.07
CA MET A 1 9.75 4.55 10.90
C MET A 1 10.26 3.13 10.95
N TYR A 2 11.20 2.74 11.83
CA TYR A 2 11.75 1.37 11.83
C TYR A 2 10.70 0.25 11.93
N LYS A 3 9.74 0.36 12.86
CA LYS A 3 8.64 -0.62 12.96
C LYS A 3 7.75 -0.68 11.71
N LEU A 4 7.56 0.45 11.03
CA LEU A 4 6.80 0.48 9.78
C LEU A 4 7.54 -0.29 8.69
N MET A 5 8.86 -0.15 8.59
CA MET A 5 9.66 -0.93 7.63
C MET A 5 9.57 -2.44 7.87
N ILE A 6 9.45 -2.88 9.13
CA ILE A 6 9.21 -4.30 9.45
C ILE A 6 7.79 -4.71 9.06
N HIS A 7 6.80 -3.87 9.34
CA HIS A 7 5.41 -4.12 8.97
C HIS A 7 5.24 -4.29 7.45
N GLU A 8 5.77 -3.35 6.66
CA GLU A 8 5.75 -3.41 5.19
C GLU A 8 6.47 -4.67 4.66
N LEU A 9 7.59 -5.05 5.28
CA LEU A 9 8.28 -6.29 4.93
C LEU A 9 7.41 -7.52 5.23
N GLY A 10 6.67 -7.51 6.34
CA GLY A 10 5.69 -8.56 6.67
C GLY A 10 4.62 -8.66 5.59
N GLN A 11 4.02 -7.53 5.20
CA GLN A 11 3.03 -7.49 4.12
C GLN A 11 3.60 -7.99 2.78
N CYS A 12 4.84 -7.65 2.44
CA CYS A 12 5.51 -8.16 1.24
C CYS A 12 5.69 -9.69 1.27
N LEU A 13 6.03 -10.25 2.43
CA LEU A 13 6.17 -11.70 2.59
C LEU A 13 4.82 -12.41 2.53
N ASP A 14 3.80 -11.85 3.17
CA ASP A 14 2.44 -12.40 3.16
C ASP A 14 1.88 -12.35 1.73
N ALA A 15 2.01 -11.22 1.02
CA ALA A 15 1.60 -11.09 -0.37
C ALA A 15 2.33 -12.08 -1.30
N ALA A 16 3.62 -12.35 -1.06
CA ALA A 16 4.36 -13.35 -1.84
C ALA A 16 3.90 -14.79 -1.56
N ILE A 17 3.39 -15.08 -0.36
CA ILE A 17 2.80 -16.37 -0.01
C ILE A 17 1.41 -16.48 -0.64
N THR A 18 0.58 -15.45 -0.45
CA THR A 18 -0.76 -15.34 -1.01
C THR A 18 -0.75 -15.42 -2.53
N GLN A 19 0.09 -14.67 -3.25
CA GLN A 19 0.21 -14.79 -4.72
C GLN A 19 0.66 -16.19 -5.17
N LYS A 20 1.43 -16.90 -4.35
CA LYS A 20 1.83 -18.28 -4.64
C LYS A 20 0.68 -19.28 -4.38
N GLU A 21 -0.29 -18.92 -3.55
CA GLU A 21 -1.49 -19.70 -3.25
C GLU A 21 -2.68 -19.32 -4.16
N GLU A 22 -2.73 -18.07 -4.64
CA GLU A 22 -3.81 -17.45 -5.43
C GLU A 22 -3.62 -17.55 -6.96
N GLU A 23 -2.69 -18.37 -7.45
CA GLU A 23 -2.72 -18.82 -8.85
C GLU A 23 -3.99 -19.68 -9.17
N SER A 24 -5.00 -19.69 -8.28
CA SER A 24 -6.24 -20.45 -8.36
C SER A 24 -7.55 -19.70 -8.05
N ASP A 25 -7.58 -18.44 -7.63
CA ASP A 25 -8.87 -17.71 -7.53
C ASP A 25 -8.67 -16.20 -7.46
N SER A 26 -9.05 -15.50 -8.53
CA SER A 26 -9.11 -14.05 -8.61
C SER A 26 -10.54 -13.67 -8.91
N ASP A 27 -11.24 -13.18 -7.89
CA ASP A 27 -12.47 -12.39 -8.03
C ASP A 27 -12.61 -11.54 -6.75
N ASP A 28 -12.13 -10.30 -6.82
CA ASP A 28 -12.22 -9.31 -5.75
C ASP A 28 -13.47 -8.45 -5.99
N ASP A 29 -14.61 -8.89 -5.45
CA ASP A 29 -15.91 -8.21 -5.50
C ASP A 29 -15.95 -7.13 -4.40
N TRP A 30 -15.63 -5.90 -4.76
CA TRP A 30 -15.76 -4.74 -3.88
C TRP A 30 -17.26 -4.37 -3.75
N GLU A 31 -17.94 -4.92 -2.75
CA GLU A 31 -19.30 -4.51 -2.38
C GLU A 31 -19.29 -3.06 -1.84
N ASP A 32 -19.60 -2.10 -2.73
CA ASP A 32 -19.92 -0.70 -2.41
C ASP A 32 -21.23 -0.62 -1.61
N ASN A 33 -21.12 -0.56 -0.28
CA ASN A 33 -22.26 -0.27 0.60
C ASN A 33 -22.23 1.19 1.06
N GLY A 34 -22.48 2.11 0.12
CA GLY A 34 -22.66 3.54 0.34
C GLY A 34 -24.09 3.95 0.66
N GLU A 35 -24.67 3.56 1.79
CA GLU A 35 -25.85 4.25 2.34
C GLU A 35 -25.41 5.54 3.06
N MET A 36 -25.17 6.59 2.28
CA MET A 36 -24.98 7.96 2.79
C MET A 36 -26.34 8.69 2.73
N ASP A 37 -26.84 9.10 3.90
CA ASP A 37 -28.12 9.80 4.09
C ASP A 37 -28.20 11.10 3.26
N GLU A 38 -28.83 11.02 2.08
CA GLU A 38 -28.93 12.05 1.04
C GLU A 38 -29.80 13.26 1.44
N ALA A 39 -30.50 13.19 2.58
CA ALA A 39 -31.51 14.18 2.94
C ALA A 39 -30.95 15.55 3.37
N GLY A 40 -29.72 15.62 3.88
CA GLY A 40 -29.12 16.86 4.41
C GLY A 40 -28.36 17.70 3.37
N CYS A 41 -27.75 17.05 2.38
CA CYS A 41 -26.86 17.69 1.41
C CYS A 41 -27.56 18.15 0.12
N SER A 42 -28.73 17.59 -0.20
CA SER A 42 -29.49 17.93 -1.41
C SER A 42 -29.85 19.42 -1.52
N GLN A 43 -30.23 20.07 -0.41
CA GLN A 43 -30.67 21.47 -0.40
C GLN A 43 -29.53 22.48 -0.64
N VAL A 44 -28.31 22.14 -0.21
CA VAL A 44 -27.12 22.98 -0.45
C VAL A 44 -26.54 22.73 -1.83
N MET A 45 -26.59 21.49 -2.33
CA MET A 45 -26.13 21.14 -3.68
C MET A 45 -27.01 21.73 -4.78
N ALA A 46 -28.32 21.89 -4.54
CA ALA A 46 -29.25 22.53 -5.48
C ALA A 46 -28.96 24.01 -5.77
N GLN A 47 -28.10 24.66 -4.98
CA GLN A 47 -27.67 26.06 -5.21
C GLN A 47 -26.47 26.16 -6.17
N PHE A 48 -25.83 25.03 -6.48
CA PHE A 48 -24.71 24.94 -7.41
C PHE A 48 -25.18 24.37 -8.73
N ALA A 49 -24.59 24.83 -9.83
CA ALA A 49 -24.82 24.21 -11.13
C ALA A 49 -24.37 22.74 -11.06
N PRO A 50 -25.14 21.79 -11.62
CA PRO A 50 -24.70 20.41 -11.71
C PRO A 50 -23.36 20.41 -12.46
N ALA A 51 -22.42 19.63 -11.96
CA ALA A 51 -21.05 19.71 -12.45
C ALA A 51 -20.94 19.30 -13.94
N SER A 52 -21.91 18.52 -14.45
CA SER A 52 -22.15 18.26 -15.88
C SER A 52 -22.30 19.52 -16.76
N ASP A 53 -22.67 20.67 -16.19
CA ASP A 53 -22.77 21.94 -16.91
C ASP A 53 -21.39 22.59 -17.17
N TYR A 54 -20.31 22.07 -16.55
CA TYR A 54 -18.95 22.55 -16.76
C TYR A 54 -18.25 21.76 -17.87
N THR A 55 -17.69 22.48 -18.85
CA THR A 55 -16.93 21.86 -19.95
C THR A 55 -15.71 21.11 -19.39
N GLY A 56 -15.63 19.81 -19.64
CA GLY A 56 -14.58 18.94 -19.09
C GLY A 56 -14.98 18.16 -17.83
N TYR A 57 -16.24 18.25 -17.39
CA TYR A 57 -16.81 17.35 -16.38
C TYR A 57 -17.46 16.10 -17.01
N ASP A 58 -17.75 16.17 -18.30
CA ASP A 58 -18.03 15.01 -19.16
C ASP A 58 -16.73 14.27 -19.46
N CYS A 59 -16.04 13.85 -18.39
CA CYS A 59 -15.02 12.83 -18.47
C CYS A 59 -15.77 11.50 -18.62
N GLU A 60 -16.38 11.26 -19.79
CA GLU A 60 -16.65 9.91 -20.26
C GLU A 60 -15.38 9.12 -20.03
N ALA A 61 -15.35 8.31 -18.95
CA ALA A 61 -14.27 7.45 -18.50
C ALA A 61 -13.00 7.64 -19.31
N HIS A 62 -12.21 8.68 -18.99
CA HIS A 62 -10.83 8.64 -19.40
C HIS A 62 -10.30 7.43 -18.65
N ASP A 63 -10.09 6.32 -19.39
CA ASP A 63 -9.60 5.06 -18.85
C ASP A 63 -8.54 5.40 -17.79
N ASP A 64 -8.88 5.21 -16.51
CA ASP A 64 -7.94 5.24 -15.38
C ASP A 64 -6.88 4.13 -15.51
N ASP A 65 -6.83 3.45 -16.66
CA ASP A 65 -5.84 2.45 -17.07
C ASP A 65 -4.56 3.06 -17.67
N GLU A 66 -4.51 4.37 -17.99
CA GLU A 66 -3.26 5.03 -18.36
C GLU A 66 -2.49 5.44 -17.08
N ASP A 67 -1.77 4.48 -16.51
CA ASP A 67 -0.79 4.67 -15.43
C ASP A 67 0.01 5.97 -15.62
N ASP A 68 0.11 6.79 -14.56
CA ASP A 68 0.82 8.08 -14.58
C ASP A 68 2.24 7.93 -15.16
N PRO A 69 2.53 8.55 -16.32
CA PRO A 69 3.82 8.38 -16.99
C PRO A 69 5.00 8.87 -16.13
N ASP A 70 4.78 9.84 -15.25
CA ASP A 70 5.82 10.32 -14.33
C ASP A 70 6.10 9.30 -13.22
N ALA A 71 5.06 8.62 -12.71
CA ALA A 71 5.21 7.55 -11.72
C ALA A 71 5.89 6.30 -12.32
N LEU A 72 5.53 5.92 -13.56
CA LEU A 72 6.17 4.83 -14.28
C LEU A 72 7.64 5.13 -14.61
N ALA A 73 7.95 6.39 -14.92
CA ALA A 73 9.32 6.82 -15.19
C ALA A 73 10.20 6.90 -13.93
N ASP A 74 9.62 6.86 -12.72
CA ASP A 74 10.39 6.85 -11.48
C ASP A 74 11.15 5.51 -11.36
N PRO A 75 12.50 5.52 -11.21
CA PRO A 75 13.27 4.30 -10.99
C PRO A 75 12.78 3.45 -9.81
N ILE A 76 12.12 4.06 -8.82
CA ILE A 76 11.56 3.39 -7.65
C ILE A 76 10.37 2.49 -8.03
N SER A 77 9.62 2.79 -9.09
CA SER A 77 8.46 1.99 -9.52
C SER A 77 8.82 0.54 -9.85
N SER A 78 10.02 0.34 -10.43
CA SER A 78 10.55 -0.97 -10.80
C SER A 78 11.36 -1.66 -9.69
N MET A 79 11.55 -1.00 -8.54
CA MET A 79 12.39 -1.53 -7.47
C MET A 79 11.67 -2.63 -6.70
N ASN A 80 12.34 -3.76 -6.49
CA ASN A 80 11.83 -4.80 -5.59
C ASN A 80 11.91 -4.29 -4.13
N LEU A 81 10.75 -3.85 -3.61
CA LEU A 81 10.62 -3.29 -2.28
C LEU A 81 11.08 -4.27 -1.19
N GLN A 82 10.69 -5.55 -1.28
CA GLN A 82 11.09 -6.60 -0.34
C GLN A 82 12.61 -6.72 -0.24
N ALA A 83 13.29 -6.83 -1.39
CA ALA A 83 14.75 -6.95 -1.44
C ALA A 83 15.45 -5.71 -0.87
N CYS A 84 14.92 -4.53 -1.14
CA CYS A 84 15.42 -3.27 -0.61
C CYS A 84 15.30 -3.21 0.92
N LEU A 85 14.11 -3.52 1.47
CA LEU A 85 13.86 -3.56 2.91
C LEU A 85 14.74 -4.58 3.62
N VAL A 86 14.89 -5.79 3.06
CA VAL A 86 15.76 -6.83 3.65
C VAL A 86 17.21 -6.36 3.69
N GLN A 87 17.74 -5.78 2.61
CA GLN A 87 19.10 -5.26 2.60
C GLN A 87 19.29 -4.12 3.60
N PHE A 88 18.35 -3.17 3.64
CA PHE A 88 18.40 -2.05 4.56
C PHE A 88 18.39 -2.54 6.02
N LEU A 89 17.45 -3.41 6.39
CA LEU A 89 17.31 -3.93 7.76
C LEU A 89 18.52 -4.79 8.15
N ARG A 90 19.10 -5.57 7.23
CA ARG A 90 20.38 -6.26 7.46
C ARG A 90 21.51 -5.30 7.73
N SER A 91 21.63 -4.23 6.93
CA SER A 91 22.66 -3.23 7.12
C SER A 91 22.51 -2.50 8.47
N LEU A 92 21.27 -2.25 8.88
CA LEU A 92 20.94 -1.61 10.14
C LEU A 92 21.23 -2.53 11.33
N ALA A 93 20.97 -3.84 11.22
CA ALA A 93 21.21 -4.82 12.28
C ALA A 93 22.68 -4.91 12.71
N VAL A 94 23.62 -4.55 11.84
CA VAL A 94 25.06 -4.53 12.13
C VAL A 94 25.49 -3.21 12.81
N GLN A 95 24.66 -2.17 12.76
CA GLN A 95 25.00 -0.88 13.35
C GLN A 95 24.91 -0.91 14.88
N PRO A 96 25.81 -0.18 15.58
CA PRO A 96 25.84 -0.19 17.05
C PRO A 96 24.55 0.37 17.70
N CYS A 97 23.79 1.20 16.99
CA CYS A 97 22.51 1.72 17.45
C CYS A 97 21.40 0.67 17.47
N PHE A 98 21.55 -0.45 16.75
CA PHE A 98 20.55 -1.50 16.66
C PHE A 98 20.23 -2.13 18.02
N ALA A 99 21.20 -2.19 18.94
CA ALA A 99 21.01 -2.73 20.28
C ALA A 99 19.92 -1.99 21.10
N THR A 100 19.66 -0.72 20.78
CA THR A 100 18.55 0.04 21.38
C THR A 100 17.24 -0.31 20.70
N PHE A 101 17.23 -0.46 19.37
CA PHE A 101 16.02 -0.85 18.62
C PHE A 101 15.56 -2.26 18.96
N SER A 102 16.49 -3.20 19.16
CA SER A 102 16.19 -4.60 19.43
C SER A 102 15.43 -4.84 20.74
N GLN A 103 15.55 -3.92 21.70
CA GLN A 103 14.84 -4.00 22.98
C GLN A 103 13.35 -3.70 22.87
N HIS A 104 12.91 -3.08 21.77
CA HIS A 104 11.54 -2.66 21.55
C HIS A 104 10.78 -3.54 20.55
N HIS A 105 11.37 -4.67 20.15
CA HIS A 105 10.70 -5.61 19.27
C HIS A 105 9.58 -6.38 19.96
N THR A 106 8.46 -6.54 19.27
CA THR A 106 7.44 -7.52 19.62
C THR A 106 7.80 -8.91 19.07
N SER A 107 7.16 -9.96 19.58
CA SER A 107 7.37 -11.33 19.07
C SER A 107 7.05 -11.46 17.57
N GLN A 108 6.02 -10.75 17.09
CA GLN A 108 5.64 -10.73 15.68
C GLN A 108 6.70 -10.04 14.82
N GLU A 109 7.22 -8.89 15.27
CA GLU A 109 8.30 -8.19 14.56
C GLU A 109 9.58 -9.04 14.46
N LEU A 110 9.92 -9.78 15.52
CA LEU A 110 11.03 -10.73 15.51
C LEU A 110 10.82 -11.87 14.51
N GLN A 111 9.60 -12.42 14.45
CA GLN A 111 9.26 -13.48 13.49
C GLN A 111 9.41 -13.03 12.04
N VAL A 112 8.94 -11.83 11.71
CA VAL A 112 9.11 -11.26 10.36
C VAL A 112 10.59 -11.12 10.01
N LEU A 113 11.40 -10.58 10.93
CA LEU A 113 12.84 -10.42 10.73
C LEU A 113 13.58 -11.76 10.58
N GLN A 114 13.15 -12.80 11.28
CA GLN A 114 13.68 -14.16 11.14
C GLN A 114 13.26 -14.81 9.83
N ALA A 115 11.98 -14.73 9.46
CA ALA A 115 11.44 -15.27 8.22
C ALA A 115 12.11 -14.63 6.99
N ALA A 116 12.41 -13.33 7.06
CA ALA A 116 13.13 -12.60 6.03
C ALA A 116 14.65 -12.88 6.00
N GLY A 117 15.19 -13.63 6.97
CA GLY A 117 16.62 -13.90 7.09
C GLY A 117 17.48 -12.68 7.47
N VAL A 118 16.86 -11.66 8.08
CA VAL A 118 17.55 -10.47 8.61
C VAL A 118 18.24 -10.79 9.94
N LEU A 119 17.56 -11.53 10.81
CA LEU A 119 18.08 -12.02 12.09
C LEU A 119 18.22 -13.54 12.05
N SER A 120 19.30 -14.06 12.64
CA SER A 120 19.56 -15.50 12.82
C SER A 120 19.31 -15.93 14.25
#